data_AF-A0A7V4ZWA4-F1
#
_entry.id   AF-A0A7V4ZWA4-F1
#
_cell.length_a   1.000
_cell.length_b   1.000
_cell.length_c   1.000
_cell.angle_alpha   90.00
_cell.angle_beta   90.00
_cell.angle_gamma   90.00
#
_symmetry.space_group_name_H-M   'P 1'
#
loop_
_entity.id
_entity.type
_entity.pdbx_description
1 polymer ?
#
loop_
_entity_poly.entity_id
_entity_poly.type
_entity_poly.pdbx_seq_one_letter_code
_entity_poly.pdbx_strand_id
1 'polypeptide(L)'
;MRNTHPIAYLLILPFYLFLFFFILLPIGINLFLSFTDYDLIQWKYVGLKNYRYLFQDSHFHISLRNTTLYAVFTVGFSMVLGLGAALLLKGNPPGIRVYRVSFYIPYIASMVAASMIWLWIYDPLDGIANKILNLFGIPSKQWLYDSRYALSCIIVMSVWKVLGYNMIVFLTGLQAIPSYL
;
A
#
# COMPACT_ATOMS: atom_id res chain seq x y z
N MET A 1 -17.18 13.23 40.53
CA MET A 1 -16.61 12.55 39.35
C MET A 1 -16.97 11.06 39.34
N ARG A 2 -18.27 10.72 39.36
CA ARG A 2 -18.74 9.34 39.56
C ARG A 2 -20.06 9.23 38.79
N ASN A 3 -20.14 8.31 37.82
CA ASN A 3 -21.27 8.01 36.90
C ASN A 3 -21.11 8.38 35.40
N THR A 4 -19.88 8.52 34.87
CA THR A 4 -19.66 8.65 33.41
C THR A 4 -19.59 7.31 32.65
N HIS A 5 -19.57 6.17 33.34
CA HIS A 5 -19.45 4.85 32.72
C HIS A 5 -20.56 4.51 31.68
N PRO A 6 -21.86 4.67 31.97
CA PRO A 6 -22.90 4.30 30.99
C PRO A 6 -22.90 5.22 29.77
N ILE A 7 -22.59 6.51 29.96
CA ILE A 7 -22.46 7.48 28.86
C ILE A 7 -21.27 7.13 27.97
N ALA A 8 -20.13 6.74 28.56
CA ALA A 8 -18.97 6.28 27.81
C ALA A 8 -19.28 5.04 26.95
N TYR A 9 -20.02 4.05 27.47
CA TYR A 9 -20.46 2.89 26.69
C TYR A 9 -21.42 3.29 25.55
N LEU A 10 -22.34 4.22 25.80
CA LEU A 10 -23.28 4.69 24.79
C LEU A 10 -22.59 5.48 23.66
N LEU A 11 -21.51 6.20 23.99
CA LEU A 11 -20.68 6.93 23.02
C LEU A 11 -19.83 6.01 22.13
N ILE A 12 -19.34 4.87 22.64
CA ILE A 12 -18.57 3.90 21.85
C ILE A 12 -19.46 2.89 21.12
N LEU A 13 -20.72 2.72 21.55
CA LEU A 13 -21.66 1.75 20.97
C LEU A 13 -21.81 1.87 19.43
N PRO A 14 -21.96 3.06 18.83
CA PRO A 14 -22.10 3.19 17.37
C PRO A 14 -20.89 2.66 16.60
N PHE A 15 -19.68 2.85 17.14
CA PHE A 15 -18.45 2.29 16.55
C PHE A 15 -18.47 0.77 16.58
N TYR A 16 -18.83 0.15 17.70
CA TYR A 16 -18.88 -1.31 17.81
C TYR A 16 -20.00 -1.93 16.98
N LEU A 17 -21.14 -1.28 16.88
CA LEU A 17 -22.21 -1.70 15.98
C LEU A 17 -21.72 -1.69 14.53
N PHE A 18 -21.09 -0.60 14.09
CA PHE A 18 -20.51 -0.51 12.75
C PHE A 18 -19.45 -1.59 12.52
N LEU A 19 -18.50 -1.74 13.44
CA LEU A 19 -17.47 -2.77 13.41
C LEU A 19 -18.08 -4.17 13.29
N PHE A 20 -19.11 -4.48 14.08
CA PHE A 20 -19.75 -5.78 14.07
C PHE A 20 -20.46 -6.06 12.74
N PHE A 21 -21.36 -5.18 12.30
CA PHE A 21 -22.20 -5.42 11.14
C PHE A 21 -21.46 -5.32 9.81
N PHE A 22 -20.47 -4.43 9.69
CA PHE A 22 -19.80 -4.15 8.42
C PHE A 22 -18.42 -4.80 8.30
N ILE A 23 -17.81 -5.26 9.39
CA ILE A 23 -16.48 -5.89 9.36
C ILE A 23 -16.56 -7.33 9.87
N LEU A 24 -16.95 -7.53 11.13
CA LEU A 24 -16.88 -8.86 11.76
C LEU A 24 -17.88 -9.86 11.16
N LEU A 25 -19.11 -9.42 10.91
CA LEU A 25 -20.15 -10.27 10.34
C LEU A 25 -19.79 -10.73 8.91
N PRO A 26 -19.39 -9.86 7.96
CA PRO A 26 -18.90 -10.29 6.65
C PRO A 26 -17.69 -11.22 6.73
N ILE A 27 -16.75 -11.00 7.66
CA ILE A 27 -15.61 -11.90 7.86
C ILE A 27 -16.10 -13.29 8.30
N GLY A 28 -17.03 -13.36 9.25
CA GLY A 28 -17.61 -14.62 9.69
C GLY A 28 -18.34 -15.38 8.57
N ILE A 29 -19.10 -14.65 7.74
CA ILE A 29 -19.77 -15.23 6.56
C ILE A 29 -18.73 -15.76 5.56
N ASN A 30 -17.71 -14.97 5.21
CA ASN A 30 -16.67 -15.40 4.27
C ASN A 30 -15.88 -16.59 4.81
N LEU A 31 -15.61 -16.63 6.12
CA LEU A 31 -14.97 -17.76 6.76
C LEU A 31 -15.84 -19.01 6.65
N PHE A 32 -17.14 -18.93 6.93
CA PHE A 32 -18.06 -20.05 6.73
C PHE A 32 -18.09 -20.51 5.26
N LEU A 33 -18.23 -19.58 4.31
CA LEU A 33 -18.25 -19.87 2.88
C LEU A 33 -16.93 -20.46 2.38
N SER A 34 -15.80 -20.17 3.02
CA SER A 34 -14.51 -20.77 2.64
C SER A 34 -14.46 -22.29 2.84
N PHE A 35 -15.34 -22.85 3.69
CA PHE A 35 -15.51 -24.30 3.87
C PHE A 35 -16.62 -24.90 2.98
N THR A 36 -17.24 -24.10 2.12
CA THR A 36 -18.28 -24.52 1.20
C THR A 36 -17.84 -24.38 -0.25
N ASP A 37 -18.41 -25.19 -1.13
CA ASP A 37 -18.41 -25.01 -2.57
C ASP A 37 -19.62 -24.12 -2.88
N TYR A 38 -19.36 -22.82 -3.04
CA TYR A 38 -20.37 -21.78 -3.18
C TYR A 38 -20.34 -21.21 -4.60
N ASP A 39 -21.45 -21.33 -5.34
CA ASP A 39 -21.59 -20.88 -6.73
C ASP A 39 -22.59 -19.71 -6.89
N LEU A 40 -22.67 -18.84 -5.87
CA LEU A 40 -23.63 -17.73 -5.73
C LEU A 40 -25.11 -18.15 -5.55
N ILE A 41 -25.48 -19.35 -5.98
CA ILE A 41 -26.87 -19.86 -5.93
C ILE A 41 -27.02 -20.92 -4.85
N GLN A 42 -26.06 -21.84 -4.75
CA GLN A 42 -26.06 -22.94 -3.80
C GLN A 42 -24.74 -22.94 -3.02
N TRP A 43 -24.78 -23.52 -1.82
CA TRP A 43 -23.59 -23.83 -1.05
C TRP A 43 -23.62 -25.31 -0.67
N LYS A 44 -22.48 -26.00 -0.84
CA LYS A 44 -22.29 -27.37 -0.37
C LYS A 44 -21.10 -27.41 0.56
N TYR A 45 -21.25 -27.95 1.76
CA TYR A 45 -20.13 -28.06 2.69
C TYR A 45 -19.07 -29.05 2.16
N VAL A 46 -17.84 -28.58 1.96
CA VAL A 46 -16.71 -29.38 1.44
C VAL A 46 -15.52 -29.43 2.41
N GLY A 47 -15.68 -28.86 3.61
CA GLY A 47 -14.63 -28.84 4.63
C GLY A 47 -13.37 -28.12 4.14
N LEU A 48 -12.21 -28.78 4.25
CA LEU A 48 -10.91 -28.18 3.90
C LEU A 48 -10.50 -28.35 2.42
N LYS A 49 -11.40 -28.83 1.56
CA LYS A 49 -11.08 -29.13 0.16
C LYS A 49 -10.58 -27.90 -0.61
N ASN A 50 -11.19 -26.73 -0.38
CA ASN A 50 -10.79 -25.46 -0.99
C ASN A 50 -9.35 -25.08 -0.63
N TYR A 51 -8.96 -25.25 0.63
CA TYR A 51 -7.59 -24.97 1.07
C TYR A 51 -6.58 -25.94 0.46
N ARG A 52 -6.88 -27.24 0.40
CA ARG A 52 -5.98 -28.23 -0.24
C ARG A 52 -5.77 -27.91 -1.72
N TYR A 53 -6.83 -27.54 -2.43
CA TYR A 53 -6.76 -27.08 -3.81
C TYR A 53 -5.88 -25.83 -3.94
N LEU A 54 -6.11 -24.83 -3.09
CA LEU A 54 -5.36 -23.56 -3.09
C LEU A 54 -3.84 -23.78 -2.90
N PHE A 55 -3.44 -24.64 -1.96
CA PHE A 55 -2.03 -24.94 -1.71
C PHE A 55 -1.37 -25.77 -2.83
N GLN A 56 -2.13 -26.40 -3.71
CA GLN A 56 -1.61 -27.13 -4.87
C GLN A 56 -1.59 -26.26 -6.15
N ASP A 57 -2.25 -25.10 -6.12
CA ASP A 57 -2.35 -24.21 -7.28
C ASP A 57 -1.06 -23.39 -7.48
N SER A 58 -0.43 -23.57 -8.63
CA SER A 58 0.76 -22.80 -9.03
C SER A 58 0.50 -21.29 -9.15
N HIS A 59 -0.71 -20.89 -9.55
CA HIS A 59 -1.06 -19.48 -9.67
C HIS A 59 -1.20 -18.81 -8.31
N PHE A 60 -1.70 -19.54 -7.31
CA PHE A 60 -1.73 -19.08 -5.92
C PHE A 60 -0.32 -18.80 -5.41
N HIS A 61 0.63 -19.71 -5.61
CA HIS A 61 2.02 -19.52 -5.17
C HIS A 61 2.70 -18.33 -5.85
N ILE A 62 2.48 -18.15 -7.16
CA ILE A 62 3.01 -17.00 -7.90
C ILE A 62 2.42 -15.70 -7.35
N SER A 63 1.10 -15.66 -7.13
CA SER A 63 0.41 -14.47 -6.62
C SER A 63 0.83 -14.13 -5.20
N LEU A 64 0.96 -15.15 -4.34
CA LEU A 64 1.44 -15.01 -2.96
C LEU A 64 2.86 -14.45 -2.96
N ARG A 65 3.78 -15.05 -3.72
CA ARG A 65 5.16 -14.56 -3.85
C ARG A 65 5.20 -13.12 -4.34
N ASN A 66 4.48 -12.78 -5.39
CA ASN A 66 4.47 -11.43 -5.95
C ASN A 66 3.90 -10.41 -4.94
N THR A 67 2.84 -10.76 -4.22
CA THR A 67 2.23 -9.91 -3.18
C THR A 67 3.18 -9.72 -2.00
N THR A 68 3.85 -10.79 -1.55
CA THR A 68 4.85 -10.70 -0.48
C THR A 68 6.03 -9.83 -0.89
N LEU A 69 6.60 -10.04 -2.09
CA LEU A 69 7.69 -9.21 -2.60
C LEU A 69 7.24 -7.75 -2.75
N TYR A 70 6.06 -7.50 -3.31
CA TYR A 70 5.48 -6.17 -3.40
C TYR A 70 5.40 -5.50 -2.02
N ALA A 71 4.83 -6.19 -1.02
CA ALA A 71 4.67 -5.64 0.32
C ALA A 71 6.02 -5.37 1.00
N VAL A 72 6.93 -6.34 1.00
CA VAL A 72 8.25 -6.23 1.64
C VAL A 72 9.07 -5.09 1.03
N PHE A 73 9.18 -5.04 -0.30
CA PHE A 73 9.95 -4.00 -0.96
C PHE A 73 9.29 -2.62 -0.86
N THR A 74 7.97 -2.53 -1.04
CA THR A 74 7.27 -1.25 -0.92
C THR A 74 7.40 -0.69 0.49
N VAL A 75 7.16 -1.49 1.53
CA VAL A 75 7.31 -1.06 2.92
C VAL A 75 8.77 -0.73 3.22
N GLY A 76 9.70 -1.64 2.90
CA GLY A 76 11.13 -1.46 3.17
C GLY A 76 11.70 -0.19 2.53
N PHE A 77 11.52 -0.01 1.21
CA PHE A 77 12.03 1.18 0.52
C PHE A 77 11.32 2.45 0.96
N SER A 78 9.99 2.44 1.14
CA SER A 78 9.27 3.63 1.57
C SER A 78 9.63 4.05 3.01
N MET A 79 9.98 3.10 3.89
CA MET A 79 10.49 3.40 5.22
C MET A 79 11.89 4.00 5.17
N VAL A 80 12.84 3.35 4.47
CA VAL A 80 14.23 3.81 4.36
C VAL A 80 14.30 5.19 3.70
N LEU A 81 13.62 5.37 2.57
CA LEU A 81 13.61 6.64 1.84
C LEU A 81 12.85 7.73 2.61
N GLY A 82 11.73 7.37 3.26
CA GLY A 82 10.96 8.30 4.09
C GLY A 82 11.78 8.81 5.27
N LEU A 83 12.49 7.92 5.97
CA LEU A 83 13.39 8.29 7.05
C LEU A 83 14.56 9.15 6.54
N GLY A 84 15.17 8.77 5.43
CA GLY A 84 16.24 9.56 4.79
C GLY A 84 15.80 10.98 4.47
N ALA A 85 14.62 11.14 3.85
CA ALA A 85 14.03 12.44 3.59
C ALA A 85 13.71 13.22 4.89
N ALA A 86 13.20 12.54 5.92
CA ALA A 86 12.91 13.17 7.21
C ALA A 86 14.18 13.70 7.89
N LEU A 87 15.28 12.93 7.85
CA LEU A 87 16.58 13.35 8.40
C LEU A 87 17.13 14.58 7.68
N LEU A 88 17.04 14.63 6.35
CA LEU A 88 17.45 15.81 5.56
C LEU A 88 16.63 17.06 5.92
N LEU A 89 15.37 16.89 6.28
CA LEU A 89 14.45 17.98 6.61
C LEU A 89 14.38 18.30 8.11
N LYS A 90 15.04 17.52 8.97
CA LYS A 90 15.02 17.69 10.44
C LYS A 90 15.48 19.08 10.88
N GLY A 91 16.54 19.60 10.25
CA GLY A 91 17.16 20.89 10.60
C GLY A 91 16.39 22.14 10.15
N ASN A 92 15.16 22.00 9.65
CA ASN A 92 14.36 23.09 9.07
C ASN A 92 15.16 23.96 8.07
N PRO A 93 15.71 23.35 6.99
CA PRO A 93 16.42 24.11 5.95
C PRO A 93 15.54 25.21 5.34
N PRO A 94 16.15 26.27 4.75
CA PRO A 94 15.39 27.28 4.03
C PRO A 94 14.55 26.61 2.94
N GLY A 95 13.27 26.99 2.82
CA GLY A 95 12.35 26.37 1.86
C GLY A 95 11.71 25.05 2.32
N ILE A 96 11.88 24.63 3.59
CA ILE A 96 11.27 23.42 4.19
C ILE A 96 9.80 23.19 3.81
N ARG A 97 8.99 24.26 3.72
CA ARG A 97 7.56 24.17 3.37
C ARG A 97 7.37 23.65 1.94
N VAL A 98 8.20 24.09 1.00
CA VAL A 98 8.16 23.64 -0.40
C VAL A 98 8.51 22.17 -0.49
N TYR A 99 9.63 21.75 0.15
CA TYR A 99 10.02 20.34 0.17
C TYR A 99 8.93 19.44 0.74
N ARG A 100 8.36 19.80 1.91
CA ARG A 100 7.27 19.02 2.52
C ARG A 100 6.07 18.88 1.60
N VAL A 101 5.67 19.95 0.93
CA VAL A 101 4.54 19.94 -0.02
C VAL A 101 4.87 19.07 -1.24
N SER A 102 6.05 19.24 -1.85
CA SER A 102 6.46 18.46 -3.02
C SER A 102 6.49 16.95 -2.76
N PHE A 103 7.02 16.53 -1.60
CA PHE A 103 7.03 15.11 -1.23
C PHE A 103 5.64 14.58 -0.89
N TYR A 104 4.75 15.41 -0.34
CA TYR A 104 3.44 14.97 0.15
C TYR A 104 2.33 15.01 -0.91
N ILE A 105 2.45 15.85 -1.95
CA ILE A 105 1.48 15.93 -3.06
C ILE A 105 1.14 14.55 -3.66
N PRO A 106 2.11 13.66 -3.98
CA PRO A 106 1.82 12.34 -4.53
C PRO A 106 0.90 11.48 -3.66
N TYR A 107 1.01 11.64 -2.35
CA TYR A 107 0.22 10.87 -1.38
C TYR A 107 -1.25 11.31 -1.40
N ILE A 108 -1.51 12.63 -1.44
CA ILE A 108 -2.87 13.17 -1.46
C ILE A 108 -3.55 12.94 -2.81
N ALA A 109 -2.79 12.93 -3.91
CA ALA A 109 -3.32 12.67 -5.25
C ALA A 109 -4.09 11.34 -5.29
N SER A 110 -5.16 11.27 -6.08
CA SER A 110 -5.94 10.02 -6.18
C SER A 110 -5.05 8.89 -6.73
N MET A 111 -5.32 7.65 -6.30
CA MET A 111 -4.59 6.49 -6.82
C MET A 111 -4.75 6.39 -8.34
N VAL A 112 -5.94 6.67 -8.86
CA VAL A 112 -6.24 6.64 -10.30
C VAL A 112 -5.37 7.64 -11.08
N ALA A 113 -5.32 8.91 -10.64
CA ALA A 113 -4.53 9.93 -11.31
C ALA A 113 -3.02 9.60 -11.26
N ALA A 114 -2.54 9.14 -10.10
CA ALA A 114 -1.16 8.69 -9.95
C ALA A 114 -0.84 7.54 -10.92
N SER A 115 -1.73 6.55 -11.06
CA SER A 115 -1.56 5.45 -12.00
C SER A 115 -1.53 5.93 -13.46
N MET A 116 -2.32 6.92 -13.84
CA MET A 116 -2.30 7.48 -15.20
C MET A 116 -0.93 8.11 -15.55
N ILE A 117 -0.33 8.84 -14.61
CA ILE A 117 1.00 9.43 -14.80
C ILE A 117 2.04 8.31 -15.01
N TRP A 118 2.00 7.26 -14.18
CA TRP A 118 2.94 6.16 -14.28
C TRP A 118 2.73 5.28 -15.51
N LEU A 119 1.48 5.09 -15.95
CA LEU A 119 1.17 4.44 -17.23
C LEU A 119 1.84 5.16 -18.39
N TRP A 120 1.78 6.50 -18.41
CA TRP A 120 2.47 7.30 -19.42
C TRP A 120 4.00 7.24 -19.29
N ILE A 121 4.55 7.28 -18.07
CA ILE A 121 6.00 7.14 -17.84
C ILE A 121 6.52 5.79 -18.35
N TYR A 122 5.76 4.72 -18.12
CA TYR A 122 6.10 3.35 -18.50
C TYR A 122 5.61 2.95 -19.89
N ASP A 123 5.06 3.88 -20.67
CA ASP A 123 4.60 3.61 -22.02
C ASP A 123 5.76 3.08 -22.89
N PRO A 124 5.59 1.94 -23.58
CA PRO A 124 6.67 1.31 -24.32
C PRO A 124 7.08 2.10 -25.57
N LEU A 125 6.18 2.91 -26.15
CA LEU A 125 6.41 3.62 -27.41
C LEU A 125 7.03 4.99 -27.17
N ASP A 126 6.42 5.80 -26.30
CA ASP A 126 6.74 7.22 -26.13
C ASP A 126 6.97 7.64 -24.67
N GLY A 127 7.10 6.66 -23.76
CA GLY A 127 7.25 6.87 -22.34
C GLY A 127 8.61 7.45 -21.91
N ILE A 128 8.60 8.21 -20.82
CA ILE A 128 9.80 8.85 -20.25
C ILE A 128 10.86 7.80 -19.86
N ALA A 129 10.44 6.66 -19.30
CA ALA A 129 11.39 5.65 -18.82
C ALA A 129 12.24 5.09 -19.98
N ASN A 130 11.63 4.83 -21.14
CA ASN A 130 12.36 4.36 -22.32
C ASN A 130 13.18 5.47 -22.98
N LYS A 131 12.68 6.72 -23.00
CA LYS A 131 13.49 7.87 -23.45
C LYS A 131 14.79 7.99 -22.66
N ILE A 132 14.73 7.83 -21.34
CA ILE A 132 15.92 7.82 -20.48
C ILE A 132 16.84 6.63 -20.82
N LEU A 133 16.31 5.41 -21.00
CA LEU A 133 17.12 4.25 -21.38
C LEU A 133 17.85 4.45 -22.73
N ASN A 134 17.15 5.00 -23.72
CA ASN A 134 17.68 5.22 -25.05
C ASN A 134 18.80 6.27 -25.06
N LEU A 135 18.79 7.25 -24.16
CA LEU A 135 19.91 8.20 -23.98
C LEU A 135 21.21 7.50 -23.58
N PHE A 136 21.12 6.36 -22.88
CA PHE A 136 22.26 5.53 -22.50
C PHE A 136 22.51 4.36 -23.45
N GLY A 137 21.82 4.31 -24.60
CA GLY A 137 21.95 3.23 -25.60
C GLY A 137 21.34 1.89 -25.17
N ILE A 138 20.50 1.87 -24.12
CA ILE A 138 19.84 0.66 -23.63
C ILE A 138 18.54 0.44 -24.42
N PRO A 139 18.26 -0.77 -24.95
CA PRO A 139 17.02 -1.05 -25.67
C PRO A 139 15.76 -0.77 -24.84
N SER A 140 14.74 -0.20 -25.49
CA SER A 140 13.43 0.04 -24.91
C SER A 140 12.84 -1.24 -24.29
N LYS A 141 12.19 -1.08 -23.14
CA LYS A 141 11.55 -2.17 -22.40
C LYS A 141 10.04 -2.02 -22.40
N GLN A 142 9.35 -3.16 -22.39
CA GLN A 142 7.90 -3.21 -22.21
C GLN A 142 7.56 -3.32 -20.72
N TRP A 143 7.81 -2.25 -19.98
CA TRP A 143 7.80 -2.18 -18.51
C TRP A 143 6.63 -2.91 -17.82
N LEU A 144 5.40 -2.66 -18.27
CA LEU A 144 4.18 -3.24 -17.67
C LEU A 144 3.70 -4.53 -18.35
N TYR A 145 4.17 -4.81 -19.57
CA TYR A 145 3.74 -5.98 -20.35
C TYR A 145 4.70 -7.17 -20.20
N ASP A 146 5.91 -6.94 -19.69
CA ASP A 146 6.89 -7.98 -19.38
C ASP A 146 6.87 -8.31 -17.89
N SER A 147 6.61 -9.57 -17.56
CA SER A 147 6.50 -10.09 -16.19
C SER A 147 7.78 -9.90 -15.36
N ARG A 148 8.93 -9.72 -16.01
CA ARG A 148 10.22 -9.46 -15.35
C ARG A 148 10.29 -8.06 -14.72
N TYR A 149 9.58 -7.09 -15.29
CA TYR A 149 9.67 -5.68 -14.88
C TYR A 149 8.40 -5.16 -14.20
N ALA A 150 7.24 -5.72 -14.54
CA ALA A 150 5.94 -5.23 -14.07
C ALA A 150 5.86 -5.07 -12.54
N LEU A 151 6.33 -6.06 -11.77
CA LEU A 151 6.35 -5.98 -10.31
C LEU A 151 7.21 -4.81 -9.80
N SER A 152 8.40 -4.63 -10.37
CA SER A 152 9.32 -3.55 -9.99
C SER A 152 8.72 -2.18 -10.32
N CYS A 153 8.05 -2.05 -11.47
CA CYS A 153 7.37 -0.83 -11.88
C CYS A 153 6.28 -0.41 -10.90
N ILE A 154 5.47 -1.38 -10.44
CA ILE A 154 4.42 -1.16 -9.45
C ILE A 154 5.04 -0.79 -8.09
N ILE A 155 6.10 -1.48 -7.64
CA ILE A 155 6.81 -1.14 -6.40
C ILE A 155 7.31 0.30 -6.43
N VAL A 156 7.99 0.72 -7.50
CA VAL A 156 8.54 2.08 -7.61
C VAL A 156 7.44 3.13 -7.53
N MET A 157 6.32 2.91 -8.24
CA MET A 157 5.16 3.80 -8.19
C MET A 157 4.56 3.89 -6.79
N SER A 158 4.37 2.74 -6.12
CA SER A 158 3.82 2.68 -4.77
C SER A 158 4.74 3.33 -3.73
N VAL A 159 6.06 3.11 -3.82
CA VAL A 159 7.04 3.77 -2.96
C VAL A 159 6.98 5.28 -3.15
N TRP A 160 7.02 5.78 -4.39
CA TRP A 160 6.89 7.20 -4.68
C TRP A 160 5.62 7.81 -4.09
N LYS A 161 4.49 7.09 -4.17
CA LYS A 161 3.20 7.56 -3.65
C LYS A 161 3.17 7.68 -2.12
N VAL A 162 3.77 6.73 -1.40
CA VAL A 162 3.68 6.65 0.07
C VAL A 162 4.86 7.33 0.77
N LEU A 163 5.97 7.58 0.07
CA LEU A 163 7.20 8.16 0.63
C LEU A 163 6.94 9.47 1.40
N GLY A 164 6.15 10.38 0.84
CA GLY A 164 5.85 11.66 1.49
C GLY A 164 5.13 11.54 2.82
N TYR A 165 4.22 10.57 2.94
CA TYR A 165 3.52 10.30 4.19
C TYR A 165 4.48 9.76 5.24
N ASN A 166 5.28 8.75 4.90
CA ASN A 166 6.28 8.18 5.80
C ASN A 166 7.29 9.22 6.28
N MET A 167 7.76 10.09 5.37
CA MET A 167 8.64 11.21 5.72
C MET A 167 8.02 12.11 6.79
N ILE A 168 6.75 12.50 6.65
CA ILE A 168 6.08 13.35 7.65
C ILE A 168 5.97 12.63 8.98
N VAL A 169 5.58 11.35 8.99
CA VAL A 169 5.48 10.55 10.22
C VAL A 169 6.82 10.44 10.95
N PHE A 170 7.92 10.17 10.21
CA PHE A 170 9.24 10.13 10.82
C PHE A 170 9.70 11.51 11.28
N LEU A 171 9.42 12.57 10.51
CA LEU A 171 9.81 13.92 10.87
C LEU A 171 9.11 14.40 12.15
N THR A 172 7.81 14.12 12.32
CA THR A 172 7.08 14.46 13.54
C THR A 172 7.60 13.66 14.73
N GLY A 173 7.88 12.36 14.55
CA GLY A 173 8.52 11.53 15.57
C GLY A 173 9.90 12.05 15.99
N LEU A 174 10.74 12.43 15.02
CA LEU A 174 12.07 13.00 15.27
C LEU A 174 12.02 14.37 15.95
N GLN A 175 10.99 15.17 15.67
CA GLN A 175 10.78 16.48 16.30
C GLN A 175 10.21 16.39 17.73
N ALA A 176 9.54 15.28 18.07
CA ALA A 176 9.02 15.05 19.41
C ALA A 176 10.14 14.67 20.42
N ILE A 177 11.33 14.30 19.95
CA ILE A 177 12.48 13.97 20.80
C ILE A 177 12.98 15.27 21.45
N PRO A 178 13.02 15.37 22.79
CA PRO A 178 13.47 16.57 23.46
C PRO A 178 14.93 16.92 23.15
N SER A 179 15.22 18.22 22.99
CA SER A 179 16.56 18.73 22.64
C SER A 179 17.65 18.54 23.70
N TYR A 180 17.33 17.94 24.85
CA TYR A 180 18.25 17.75 25.98
C TYR A 180 18.92 16.36 26.00
N LEU A 181 18.56 15.47 25.07
CA LEU A 181 19.21 14.18 24.79
C LEU A 181 20.21 14.34 23.64
#